data_AF-A0A370GXX6-F1
#
_entry.id   AF-A0A370GXX6-F1
#
_cell.length_a   1.000
_cell.length_b   1.000
_cell.length_c   1.000
_cell.angle_alpha   90.00
_cell.angle_beta   90.00
_cell.angle_gamma   90.00
#
_symmetry.space_group_name_H-M   'P 1'
#
loop_
_entity.id
_entity.type
_entity.pdbx_description
1 polymer ?
#
loop_
_entity_poly.entity_id
_entity_poly.type
_entity_poly.pdbx_seq_one_letter_code
_entity_poly.pdbx_strand_id
1 'polypeptide(L)' 'MTEDDALRELRRRGDAAGIHGTAEMTADELHEALGKMAKGIDADTAEQEARGLR' A
#
# COMPACT_ATOMS: atom_id res chain seq x y z
N MET A 1 15.29 -1.97 13.34
CA MET A 1 14.40 -1.29 12.39
C MET A 1 13.40 -0.52 13.22
N THR A 2 13.33 0.79 13.03
CA THR A 2 12.30 1.60 13.68
C THR A 2 10.98 1.44 12.92
N GLU A 3 9.86 1.88 13.50
CA GLU A 3 8.59 1.98 12.77
C GLU A 3 8.72 2.81 11.48
N ASP A 4 9.60 3.81 11.45
CA ASP A 4 9.89 4.63 10.26
C ASP A 4 10.57 3.83 9.13
N ASP A 5 11.52 2.94 9.48
CA ASP A 5 12.17 2.06 8.50
C ASP A 5 11.18 1.06 7.88
N ALA A 6 10.29 0.50 8.69
CA ALA A 6 9.28 -0.46 8.23
C ALA A 6 8.27 0.21 7.29
N LEU A 7 7.78 1.40 7.66
CA LEU A 7 6.88 2.18 6.83
C LEU A 7 7.55 2.59 5.51
N ARG A 8 8.82 3.01 5.55
CA ARG A 8 9.57 3.39 4.34
C ARG A 8 9.75 2.22 3.37
N GLU A 9 10.03 1.03 3.90
CA GLU A 9 10.11 -0.19 3.09
C GLU A 9 8.75 -0.57 2.49
N LEU A 10 7.65 -0.43 3.24
CA LEU A 10 6.30 -0.66 2.73
C LEU A 10 5.94 0.29 1.60
N ARG A 11 6.26 1.58 1.75
CA ARG A 11 6.05 2.59 0.71
C ARG A 11 6.82 2.25 -0.56
N ARG A 12 8.08 1.84 -0.41
CA ARG A 12 8.91 1.40 -1.52
C ARG A 12 8.32 0.18 -2.25
N ARG A 13 7.78 -0.79 -1.51
CA ARG A 13 7.12 -1.97 -2.09
C ARG A 13 5.84 -1.61 -2.81
N GLY A 14 5.01 -0.74 -2.23
CA GLY A 14 3.80 -0.26 -2.88
C GLY A 14 4.11 0.51 -4.16
N ASP A 15 5.12 1.37 -4.15
CA ASP A 15 5.54 2.15 -5.33
C ASP A 15 6.05 1.22 -6.44
N ALA A 16 6.87 0.23 -6.08
CA ALA A 16 7.33 -0.80 -7.01
C ALA A 16 6.19 -1.68 -7.55
N ALA A 17 5.10 -1.83 -6.80
CA ALA A 17 3.90 -2.54 -7.24
C ALA A 17 2.97 -1.68 -8.13
N GLY A 18 3.18 -0.36 -8.17
CA GLY A 18 2.35 0.59 -8.93
C GLY A 18 1.25 1.28 -8.12
N ILE A 19 1.33 1.26 -6.78
CA ILE A 19 0.44 2.04 -5.92
C ILE A 19 0.99 3.47 -5.87
N HIS A 20 0.27 4.42 -6.47
CA HIS A 20 0.72 5.81 -6.59
C HIS A 20 0.57 6.59 -5.27
N GLY A 21 -0.46 6.28 -4.46
CA GLY A 21 -0.74 6.97 -3.18
C GLY A 21 0.15 6.61 -1.99
N THR A 22 1.23 5.85 -2.17
CA THR A 22 2.00 5.25 -1.05
C THR A 22 2.55 6.27 -0.04
N ALA A 23 2.89 7.48 -0.48
CA ALA A 23 3.43 8.52 0.39
C ALA A 23 2.42 9.00 1.45
N GLU A 24 1.12 8.95 1.15
CA GLU A 24 0.03 9.39 2.03
C GLU A 24 -0.56 8.24 2.84
N MET A 25 -0.24 7.00 2.48
CA MET A 25 -0.73 5.81 3.16
C MET A 25 0.06 5.51 4.45
N THR A 26 -0.68 4.98 5.41
CA THR A 26 -0.19 4.36 6.65
C THR A 26 0.33 2.94 6.39
N ALA A 27 1.01 2.36 7.38
CA ALA A 27 1.53 1.00 7.28
C ALA A 27 0.40 -0.03 7.06
N ASP A 28 -0.73 0.12 7.76
CA ASP A 28 -1.90 -0.75 7.63
C ASP A 28 -2.53 -0.67 6.24
N GLU A 29 -2.72 0.55 5.71
CA GLU A 29 -3.27 0.75 4.36
C GLU A 29 -2.36 0.13 3.29
N LEU A 30 -1.04 0.28 3.44
CA LEU A 30 -0.07 -0.35 2.52
C LEU A 30 -0.10 -1.87 2.61
N HIS A 31 -0.19 -2.43 3.82
CA HIS A 31 -0.34 -3.86 4.04
C HIS A 31 -1.61 -4.39 3.37
N GLU A 32 -2.72 -3.69 3.54
CA GLU A 32 -3.99 -4.09 2.96
C GLU A 32 -3.97 -4.01 1.43
N ALA A 33 -3.47 -2.91 0.87
CA ALA A 33 -3.35 -2.75 -0.58
C ALA A 33 -2.44 -3.81 -1.20
N LEU A 34 -1.24 -4.04 -0.64
CA LEU A 34 -0.34 -5.09 -1.10
C LEU A 34 -0.96 -6.50 -0.97
N GLY A 35 -1.72 -6.74 0.11
CA GLY A 35 -2.45 -7.98 0.32
C GLY A 35 -3.59 -8.20 -0.70
N LYS A 36 -4.26 -7.13 -1.12
CA LYS A 36 -5.27 -7.16 -2.20
C LYS A 36 -4.62 -7.43 -3.56
N MET A 37 -3.49 -6.81 -3.84
CA MET A 37 -2.73 -7.07 -5.06
C MET A 37 -2.25 -8.52 -5.15
N ALA A 38 -1.84 -9.12 -4.02
CA ALA A 38 -1.49 -10.54 -3.96
C ALA A 38 -2.68 -11.48 -4.31
N LYS A 39 -3.92 -10.99 -4.18
CA LYS A 39 -5.15 -11.70 -4.59
C LYS A 39 -5.55 -11.44 -6.05
N GLY A 40 -4.74 -10.67 -6.79
CA GLY A 40 -4.98 -10.34 -8.20
C GLY A 40 -5.82 -9.07 -8.41
N ILE A 41 -6.04 -8.27 -7.38
CA ILE A 41 -6.67 -6.94 -7.51
C ILE A 41 -5.65 -5.97 -8.11
N ASP A 42 -6.09 -5.10 -9.02
CA ASP A 42 -5.22 -4.07 -9.58
C ASP A 42 -4.81 -3.02 -8.53
N ALA A 43 -3.69 -2.33 -8.76
CA ALA A 43 -3.12 -1.39 -7.79
C ALA A 43 -4.08 -0.25 -7.43
N ASP A 44 -4.85 0.26 -8.39
CA ASP A 44 -5.75 1.40 -8.21
C ASP A 44 -6.95 1.02 -7.34
N THR A 45 -7.59 -0.11 -7.66
CA THR A 45 -8.66 -0.68 -6.83
C THR A 45 -8.15 -1.04 -5.43
N ALA A 46 -6.97 -1.65 -5.32
CA ALA A 46 -6.38 -2.02 -4.04
C ALA A 46 -6.10 -0.78 -3.15
N GLU A 47 -5.59 0.31 -3.75
CA GLU A 47 -5.38 1.59 -3.08
C GLU A 47 -6.71 2.16 -2.56
N GLN A 48 -7.70 2.30 -3.44
CA GLN A 48 -8.98 2.92 -3.09
C GLN A 48 -9.69 2.17 -1.98
N GLU A 49 -9.72 0.83 -2.06
CA GLU A 49 -10.34 0.05 -1.00
C GLU A 49 -9.53 0.08 0.31
N ALA A 50 -8.20 0.13 0.26
CA ALA A 50 -7.37 0.23 1.45
C ALA A 50 -7.54 1.56 2.19
N ARG A 51 -7.71 2.66 1.45
CA ARG A 51 -8.00 3.99 2.00
C ARG A 51 -9.46 4.18 2.40
N GLY A 52 -10.32 3.19 2.18
CA GLY A 52 -11.75 3.27 2.45
C GLY A 52 -12.49 4.30 1.58
N LEU A 53 -11.98 4.61 0.38
CA LEU A 53 -12.52 5.62 -0.54
C LEU A 53 -13.72 5.11 -1.38
N ARG A 54 -14.43 4.08 -0.92
CA ARG A 54 -15.48 3.39 -1.66
C ARG A 54 -16.89 3.67 -1.12
#